data_AF-A0A526XNE6-F1
#
_entry.id   AF-A0A526XNE6-F1
#
_cell.length_a   1.000
_cell.length_b   1.000
_cell.length_c   1.000
_cell.angle_alpha   90.00
_cell.angle_beta   90.00
_cell.angle_gamma   90.00
#
_symmetry.space_group_name_H-M   'P 1'
#
loop_
_entity.id
_entity.type
_entity.pdbx_description
1 polymer ?
#
loop_
_entity_poly.entity_id
_entity_poly.type
_entity_poly.pdbx_seq_one_letter_code
_entity_poly.pdbx_strand_id
1 'polypeptide(L)'
;GVAHLMSERWVAPETHHLLLMAGAGLFLIFGHFFIFMAYRAGPTGVVAPFYYCFTVWAVISGLVVFQQLPNALAIGGILLVVASGLTI
;
A
#
# COMPACT_ATOMS: atom_id res chain seq x y z
N GLY A 1 -7.68 22.09 -18.39
CA GLY A 1 -8.23 20.91 -19.08
C GLY A 1 -7.36 20.53 -20.26
N VAL A 2 -7.56 21.16 -21.41
CA VAL A 2 -6.88 20.80 -22.68
C VAL A 2 -5.50 21.45 -22.83
N ALA A 3 -5.27 22.63 -22.22
CA ALA A 3 -4.00 23.36 -22.32
C ALA A 3 -2.81 22.66 -21.66
N HIS A 4 -3.03 21.74 -20.70
CA HIS A 4 -1.94 21.02 -20.03
C HIS A 4 -1.37 19.90 -20.92
N LEU A 5 -2.23 19.23 -21.69
CA LEU A 5 -1.85 18.14 -22.61
C LEU A 5 -0.93 18.62 -23.74
N MET A 6 -0.98 19.92 -24.09
CA MET A 6 -0.18 20.50 -25.17
C MET A 6 1.29 20.73 -24.76
N SER A 7 1.60 20.76 -23.46
CA SER A 7 2.95 21.04 -22.93
C SER A 7 3.61 19.83 -22.27
N GLU A 8 2.93 18.69 -22.18
CA GLU A 8 3.47 17.51 -21.53
C GLU A 8 4.42 16.79 -22.48
N ARG A 9 5.71 17.13 -22.35
CA ARG A 9 6.78 16.48 -23.11
C ARG A 9 6.92 15.06 -22.58
N TRP A 10 6.59 14.06 -23.40
CA TRP A 10 6.80 12.65 -23.04
C TRP A 10 8.29 12.44 -22.76
N VAL A 11 8.61 12.20 -21.49
CA VAL A 11 9.96 11.86 -21.03
C VAL A 11 10.04 10.35 -20.96
N ALA A 12 10.92 9.76 -21.77
CA ALA A 12 11.21 8.34 -21.67
C ALA A 12 11.75 8.05 -20.25
N PRO A 13 11.20 7.06 -19.54
CA PRO A 13 11.66 6.71 -18.21
C PRO A 13 13.12 6.25 -18.28
N GLU A 14 13.95 6.84 -17.43
CA GLU A 14 15.34 6.45 -17.26
C GLU A 14 15.45 5.00 -16.78
N THR A 15 16.53 4.30 -17.11
CA THR A 15 16.73 2.87 -16.76
C THR A 15 16.58 2.63 -15.25
N HIS A 16 16.92 3.60 -14.42
CA HIS A 16 16.72 3.55 -12.97
C HIS A 16 15.23 3.45 -12.58
N HIS A 17 14.36 4.26 -13.21
CA HIS A 17 12.92 4.22 -12.96
C HIS A 17 12.32 2.88 -13.40
N LEU A 18 12.77 2.33 -14.54
CA LEU A 18 12.35 1.02 -15.01
C LEU A 18 12.72 -0.09 -14.00
N LEU A 19 13.92 -0.03 -13.43
CA LEU A 19 14.38 -1.00 -12.43
C LEU A 19 13.53 -0.93 -11.14
N LEU A 20 13.25 0.29 -10.66
CA LEU A 20 12.40 0.51 -9.49
C LEU A 20 10.97 0.00 -9.72
N MET A 21 10.39 0.27 -10.89
CA MET A 21 9.06 -0.23 -11.25
C MET A 21 9.03 -1.76 -11.36
N ALA A 22 10.05 -2.37 -11.94
CA ALA A 22 10.16 -3.83 -12.00
C ALA A 22 10.27 -4.46 -10.60
N GLY A 23 11.09 -3.87 -9.72
CA GLY A 23 11.22 -4.31 -8.32
C GLY A 23 9.92 -4.15 -7.53
N ALA A 24 9.24 -3.01 -7.66
CA ALA A 24 7.95 -2.76 -7.04
C ALA A 24 6.89 -3.76 -7.53
N GLY A 25 6.81 -4.00 -8.84
CA GLY A 25 5.90 -4.99 -9.43
C GLY A 25 6.16 -6.41 -8.94
N LEU A 26 7.43 -6.80 -8.85
CA LEU A 26 7.83 -8.11 -8.33
C LEU A 26 7.36 -8.29 -6.88
N PHE A 27 7.63 -7.30 -6.03
CA PHE A 27 7.23 -7.33 -4.62
C PHE A 27 5.71 -7.37 -4.46
N LEU A 28 4.98 -6.62 -5.31
CA LEU A 28 3.53 -6.59 -5.33
C LEU A 28 2.92 -7.95 -5.70
N ILE A 29 3.49 -8.62 -6.70
CA ILE A 29 3.08 -9.96 -7.14
C ILE A 29 3.29 -10.97 -6.02
N PHE A 30 4.47 -11.00 -5.41
CA PHE A 30 4.75 -11.92 -4.30
C PHE A 30 3.84 -11.66 -3.10
N GLY A 31 3.62 -10.40 -2.73
CA GLY A 31 2.70 -10.04 -1.65
C GLY A 31 1.28 -10.56 -1.88
N HIS A 32 0.73 -10.36 -3.08
CA HIS A 32 -0.59 -10.88 -3.44
C HIS A 32 -0.63 -12.41 -3.50
N PHE A 33 0.43 -13.02 -4.04
CA PHE A 33 0.52 -14.48 -4.12
C PHE A 33 0.50 -15.13 -2.73
N PHE A 34 1.26 -14.59 -1.77
CA PHE A 34 1.26 -15.09 -0.41
C PHE A 34 -0.09 -14.92 0.29
N ILE A 35 -0.76 -13.78 0.10
CA ILE A 35 -2.10 -13.55 0.63
C ILE A 35 -3.08 -14.57 0.06
N PHE A 36 -3.07 -14.77 -1.26
CA PHE A 36 -3.93 -15.74 -1.91
C PHE A 36 -3.69 -17.16 -1.37
N MET A 37 -2.43 -17.52 -1.17
CA MET A 37 -2.05 -18.81 -0.60
C MET A 37 -2.48 -18.95 0.87
N ALA A 38 -2.40 -17.88 1.68
CA ALA A 38 -2.88 -17.85 3.06
C ALA A 38 -4.40 -18.09 3.14
N TYR A 39 -5.17 -17.44 2.27
CA TYR A 39 -6.61 -17.67 2.12
C TYR A 39 -6.96 -19.09 1.68
N ARG A 40 -6.08 -19.72 0.91
CA ARG A 40 -6.29 -21.09 0.44
C ARG A 40 -5.91 -22.15 1.48
N ALA A 41 -4.96 -21.86 2.37
CA ALA A 41 -4.44 -22.80 3.35
C ALA A 41 -5.17 -22.74 4.71
N GLY A 42 -5.73 -21.59 5.09
CA GLY A 42 -6.35 -21.38 6.40
C GLY A 42 -7.83 -20.96 6.33
N PRO A 43 -8.57 -21.09 7.45
CA PRO A 43 -9.91 -20.52 7.57
C PRO A 43 -9.88 -19.01 7.34
N THR A 44 -10.80 -18.51 6.53
CA THR A 44 -10.95 -17.07 6.20
C THR A 44 -10.97 -16.15 7.41
N GLY A 45 -11.51 -16.62 8.55
CA GLY A 45 -11.59 -15.86 9.79
C GLY A 45 -10.24 -15.54 10.44
N VAL A 46 -9.20 -16.34 10.21
CA VAL A 46 -7.85 -16.10 10.76
C VAL A 46 -7.03 -15.19 9.85
N VAL A 47 -7.33 -15.17 8.55
CA VAL A 47 -6.60 -14.39 7.54
C VAL A 47 -7.19 -12.98 7.37
N ALA A 48 -8.49 -12.80 7.62
CA ALA A 48 -9.15 -11.49 7.52
C ALA A 48 -8.49 -10.39 8.38
N PRO A 49 -8.11 -10.64 9.65
CA PRO A 49 -7.42 -9.64 10.47
C PRO A 49 -6.07 -9.18 9.91
N PHE A 50 -5.40 -10.04 9.14
CA PHE A 50 -4.09 -9.72 8.54
C PHE A 50 -4.15 -8.57 7.53
N TYR A 51 -5.30 -8.34 6.88
CA TYR A 51 -5.46 -7.20 5.98
C TYR A 51 -5.38 -5.86 6.71
N TYR A 52 -5.76 -5.80 7.99
CA TYR A 52 -5.66 -4.56 8.78
C TYR A 52 -4.20 -4.17 9.07
N CYS A 53 -3.27 -5.13 9.06
CA CYS A 53 -1.84 -4.85 9.16
C CYS A 53 -1.33 -3.99 7.99
N PHE A 54 -2.00 -3.96 6.83
CA PHE A 54 -1.64 -3.04 5.76
C PHE A 54 -1.77 -1.58 6.16
N THR A 55 -2.79 -1.24 6.96
CA THR A 55 -2.95 0.13 7.47
C THR A 55 -1.77 0.52 8.34
N VAL A 56 -1.30 -0.39 9.22
CA VAL A 56 -0.12 -0.16 10.04
C VAL A 56 1.11 0.07 9.16
N TRP A 57 1.33 -0.78 8.16
CA TRP A 57 2.44 -0.63 7.23
C TRP A 57 2.35 0.64 6.37
N ALA A 58 1.16 1.08 6.00
CA ALA A 58 0.94 2.33 5.27
C ALA A 58 1.34 3.57 6.11
N VAL A 59 1.10 3.53 7.42
CA VAL A 59 1.51 4.60 8.35
C VAL A 59 3.02 4.61 8.50
N ILE A 60 3.63 3.43 8.71
CA ILE A 60 5.09 3.30 8.84
C ILE A 60 5.77 3.76 7.56
N SER A 61 5.30 3.33 6.38
CA SER A 61 5.88 3.75 5.11
C SER A 61 5.68 5.24 4.84
N GLY A 62 4.52 5.79 5.20
CA GLY A 62 4.24 7.23 5.20
C GLY A 62 5.28 8.03 5.98
N LEU A 63 5.57 7.58 7.20
CA LEU A 63 6.54 8.23 8.08
C LEU A 63 7.99 8.02 7.60
N VAL A 64 8.37 6.80 7.19
CA VAL A 64 9.75 6.49 6.80
C VAL A 64 10.11 7.12 5.46
N VAL A 65 9.26 6.97 4.44
CA VAL A 65 9.55 7.39 3.06
C VAL A 65 9.30 8.88 2.86
N PHE A 66 8.19 9.39 3.39
CA PHE A 66 7.77 10.77 3.14
C PHE A 66 8.05 11.71 4.31
N GLN A 67 8.52 11.19 5.47
CA GLN A 67 8.77 11.98 6.70
C GLN A 67 7.57 12.83 7.13
N GLN A 68 6.37 12.43 6.69
CA GLN A 68 5.13 13.17 6.91
C GLN A 68 4.40 12.53 8.09
N LEU A 69 4.18 13.31 9.15
CA LEU A 69 3.38 12.83 10.28
C LEU A 69 1.91 12.68 9.87
N PRO A 70 1.20 11.64 10.35
CA PRO A 70 -0.21 11.43 10.05
C PRO A 70 -1.03 12.64 10.51
N ASN A 71 -1.88 13.18 9.65
CA ASN A 71 -2.80 14.25 10.05
C ASN A 71 -3.91 13.70 10.97
N ALA A 72 -4.70 14.58 11.60
CA ALA A 72 -5.79 14.18 12.50
C ALA A 72 -6.81 13.20 11.87
N LEU A 73 -7.06 13.31 10.56
CA LEU A 73 -7.95 12.41 9.82
C LEU A 73 -7.31 11.02 9.61
N ALA A 74 -6.01 10.96 9.34
CA ALA A 74 -5.26 9.70 9.27
C ALA A 74 -5.24 8.99 10.63
N ILE A 75 -5.05 9.73 11.73
CA ILE A 75 -5.13 9.19 13.10
C ILE A 75 -6.53 8.61 13.37
N GLY A 76 -7.59 9.30 12.96
CA GLY A 76 -8.96 8.80 13.07
C GLY A 76 -9.18 7.50 12.30
N GLY A 77 -8.66 7.40 11.08
CA GLY A 77 -8.72 6.18 10.28
C GLY A 77 -7.94 5.00 10.91
N ILE A 78 -6.75 5.26 11.46
CA ILE A 78 -5.94 4.25 12.15
C ILE A 78 -6.69 3.70 13.37
N LEU A 79 -7.26 4.59 14.20
CA LEU A 79 -8.05 4.19 15.37
C LEU A 79 -9.25 3.32 14.99
N LEU A 80 -9.93 3.64 13.88
CA LEU A 80 -11.08 2.89 13.39
C LEU A 80 -10.67 1.48 12.93
N VAL A 81 -9.54 1.36 12.22
CA VAL A 81 -8.99 0.06 11.81
C VAL A 81 -8.56 -0.78 13.02
N VAL A 82 -7.89 -0.18 14.00
CA VAL A 82 -7.48 -0.86 15.24
C VAL A 82 -8.70 -1.32 16.04
N ALA A 83 -9.72 -0.47 16.19
CA ALA A 83 -10.96 -0.80 16.88
C ALA A 83 -11.69 -1.96 16.18
N SER A 84 -11.80 -1.93 14.85
CA SER A 84 -12.40 -3.02 14.06
C SER A 84 -11.64 -4.35 14.23
N GLY A 85 -10.32 -4.30 14.36
CA GLY A 85 -9.49 -5.49 14.55
C GLY A 85 -9.59 -6.11 15.95
N LEU A 86 -9.82 -5.30 16.99
CA LEU A 86 -10.04 -5.76 18.37
C LEU A 86 -11.44 -6.33 18.61
N THR A 87 -12.42 -5.98 17.76
CA THR A 87 -13.81 -6.43 17.89
C THR A 87 -14.12 -7.77 17.20
N ILE A 88 -13.15 -8.35 16.48
CA ILE A 88 -13.24 -9.66 15.80
C ILE A 88 -12.61 -10.72 16.71
#